data_AF-A0A6G1BIA1-F1
#
_entry.id   AF-A0A6G1BIA1-F1
#
_cell.length_a   1.000
_cell.length_b   1.000
_cell.length_c   1.000
_cell.angle_alpha   90.00
_cell.angle_beta   90.00
_cell.angle_gamma   90.00
#
_symmetry.space_group_name_H-M   'P 1'
#
loop_
_entity.id
_entity.type
_entity.pdbx_description
1 polymer ?
#
loop_
_entity_poly.entity_id
_entity_poly.type
_entity_poly.pdbx_seq_one_letter_code
_entity_poly.pdbx_strand_id
1 'polypeptide(L)'
;KSMDDIRETIATKTMELKNSYDECKNAINEMQNKMEASKAQIEEAERRISDSKDTIREKVEAEKKTDKLIQEQERRVRELSDTMKWKNIHIIGIPEEEERGKGVAGALEQIIPENFLNHGKETDVEI
;
A
#
# COMPACT_ATOMS: atom_id res chain seq x y z
N LYS A 1 -0.60 39.21 -75.68
CA LYS A 1 0.44 38.46 -74.93
C LYS A 1 1.22 37.64 -75.95
N SER A 2 2.54 37.79 -76.02
CA SER A 2 3.35 37.00 -76.95
C SER A 2 3.34 35.52 -76.55
N MET A 3 3.56 34.60 -77.48
CA MET A 3 3.72 33.17 -77.15
C MET A 3 4.85 32.94 -76.15
N ASP A 4 5.87 33.79 -76.17
CA ASP A 4 7.03 33.70 -75.26
C ASP A 4 6.65 34.07 -73.82
N ASP A 5 5.80 35.08 -73.59
CA ASP A 5 5.31 35.44 -72.25
C ASP A 5 4.54 34.28 -71.59
N ILE A 6 3.81 33.51 -72.40
CA ILE A 6 3.06 32.34 -71.95
C ILE A 6 4.02 31.21 -71.58
N ARG A 7 5.05 30.96 -72.40
CA ARG A 7 6.08 29.95 -72.13
C ARG A 7 6.85 30.25 -70.84
N GLU A 8 7.25 31.50 -70.63
CA GLU A 8 7.92 31.94 -69.41
C GLU A 8 7.03 31.75 -68.18
N THR A 9 5.75 32.15 -68.27
CA THR A 9 4.79 31.96 -67.17
C THR A 9 4.62 30.48 -66.79
N ILE A 10 4.54 29.59 -67.78
CA ILE A 10 4.42 28.14 -67.56
C ILE A 10 5.68 27.57 -66.90
N ALA A 11 6.86 28.00 -67.37
CA ALA A 11 8.14 27.56 -66.82
C ALA A 11 8.26 27.93 -65.34
N THR A 12 7.94 29.17 -64.98
CA THR A 12 7.97 29.64 -63.58
C THR A 12 7.02 28.85 -62.70
N LYS A 13 5.75 28.68 -63.11
CA LYS A 13 4.77 27.89 -62.35
C LYS A 13 5.17 26.42 -62.20
N THR A 14 5.79 25.84 -63.22
CA THR A 14 6.30 24.46 -63.18
C THR A 14 7.41 24.33 -62.15
N MET A 15 8.31 25.32 -62.08
CA MET A 15 9.39 25.35 -61.10
C MET A 15 8.86 25.51 -59.66
N GLU A 16 7.87 26.39 -59.45
CA GLU A 16 7.21 26.57 -58.15
C GLU A 16 6.52 25.29 -57.67
N LEU A 17 5.76 24.62 -58.56
CA LEU A 17 5.10 23.35 -58.24
C LEU A 17 6.09 22.26 -57.89
N LYS A 18 7.23 22.20 -58.60
CA LYS A 18 8.29 21.23 -58.31
C LYS A 18 8.92 21.48 -56.93
N ASN A 19 9.23 22.73 -56.60
CA ASN A 19 9.78 23.08 -55.28
C ASN A 19 8.80 22.73 -54.16
N SER A 20 7.52 23.09 -54.33
CA SER A 20 6.47 22.73 -53.36
C SER A 20 6.31 21.21 -53.22
N TYR A 21 6.40 20.45 -54.32
CA TYR A 21 6.38 18.99 -54.28
C TYR A 21 7.56 18.42 -53.47
N ASP A 22 8.78 18.92 -53.68
CA ASP A 22 9.96 18.45 -52.97
C ASP A 22 9.89 18.77 -51.47
N GLU A 23 9.38 19.95 -51.10
CA GLU A 23 9.11 20.33 -49.71
C GLU A 23 8.09 19.39 -49.05
N CYS A 24 6.95 19.14 -49.70
CA CYS A 24 5.93 18.21 -49.20
C CYS A 24 6.49 16.80 -49.03
N LYS A 25 7.30 16.33 -50.00
CA LYS A 25 7.93 15.00 -49.94
C LYS A 25 8.88 14.90 -48.75
N ASN A 26 9.70 15.91 -48.50
CA ASN A 26 10.62 15.94 -47.36
C ASN A 26 9.84 15.94 -46.03
N ALA A 27 8.80 16.77 -45.91
CA ALA A 27 7.95 16.80 -44.73
C ALA A 27 7.29 15.44 -44.45
N ILE A 28 6.82 14.73 -45.49
CA ILE A 28 6.27 13.38 -45.35
C ILE A 28 7.32 12.40 -44.82
N ASN A 29 8.54 12.41 -45.36
CA ASN A 29 9.60 11.53 -44.88
C ASN A 29 9.97 11.81 -43.42
N GLU A 30 10.03 13.08 -43.01
CA GLU A 30 10.27 13.44 -41.61
C GLU A 30 9.15 12.95 -40.69
N MET A 31 7.89 13.07 -41.11
CA MET A 31 6.74 12.56 -40.35
C MET A 31 6.80 11.04 -40.21
N GLN A 32 7.15 10.32 -41.27
CA GLN A 32 7.31 8.86 -41.24
C GLN A 32 8.41 8.44 -40.24
N ASN A 33 9.57 9.10 -40.28
CA ASN A 33 10.66 8.80 -39.34
C ASN A 33 10.26 9.05 -37.88
N LYS A 34 9.54 10.15 -37.60
CA LYS A 34 9.02 10.45 -36.25
C LYS A 34 7.99 9.42 -35.82
N MET A 35 7.13 8.97 -36.73
CA MET A 35 6.11 7.96 -36.43
C MET A 35 6.73 6.61 -36.07
N GLU A 36 7.75 6.17 -36.80
CA GLU A 36 8.49 4.94 -36.48
C GLU A 36 9.22 5.05 -35.13
N ALA A 37 9.83 6.21 -34.84
CA ALA A 37 10.44 6.46 -33.55
C ALA A 37 9.43 6.41 -32.40
N SER A 38 8.25 7.04 -32.57
CA SER A 38 7.17 6.99 -31.58
C SER A 38 6.62 5.58 -31.38
N LYS A 39 6.51 4.79 -32.46
CA LYS A 39 6.08 3.39 -32.38
C LYS A 39 7.04 2.56 -31.53
N ALA A 40 8.35 2.67 -31.78
CA ALA A 40 9.36 1.97 -30.98
C ALA A 40 9.33 2.39 -29.50
N GLN A 41 9.09 3.68 -29.22
CA GLN A 41 8.94 4.17 -27.85
C GLN A 41 7.70 3.60 -27.15
N ILE A 42 6.58 3.46 -27.86
CA ILE A 42 5.36 2.86 -27.34
C ILE A 42 5.59 1.38 -27.02
N GLU A 43 6.19 0.61 -27.93
CA GLU A 43 6.49 -0.81 -27.72
C GLU A 43 7.41 -1.03 -26.51
N GLU A 44 8.42 -0.18 -26.31
CA GLU A 44 9.27 -0.20 -25.12
C GLU A 44 8.48 0.14 -23.84
N ALA A 45 7.62 1.16 -23.89
CA ALA A 45 6.78 1.54 -22.76
C ALA A 45 5.81 0.41 -22.37
N GLU A 46 5.19 -0.26 -23.34
CA GLU A 46 4.31 -1.41 -23.12
C GLU A 46 5.03 -2.57 -22.44
N ARG A 47 6.26 -2.89 -22.88
CA ARG A 47 7.09 -3.91 -22.21
C ARG A 47 7.38 -3.55 -20.76
N ARG A 48 7.83 -2.31 -20.50
CA ARG A 48 8.10 -1.83 -19.13
C ARG A 48 6.87 -1.87 -18.24
N ILE A 49 5.69 -1.56 -18.78
CA ILE A 49 4.42 -1.64 -18.06
C ILE A 49 4.09 -3.10 -17.72
N SER A 50 4.31 -4.03 -18.66
CA SER A 50 4.11 -5.46 -18.41
C SER A 50 5.00 -5.98 -17.29
N ASP A 51 6.30 -5.68 -17.33
CA ASP A 51 7.25 -6.11 -16.29
C ASP A 51 6.89 -5.51 -14.91
N SER A 52 6.48 -4.24 -14.91
CA SER A 52 6.02 -3.57 -13.69
C SER A 52 4.76 -4.21 -13.12
N LYS A 53 3.82 -4.63 -13.98
CA LYS A 53 2.58 -5.30 -13.58
C LYS A 53 2.86 -6.65 -12.92
N ASP A 54 3.78 -7.44 -13.47
CA ASP A 54 4.17 -8.72 -12.88
C ASP A 54 4.84 -8.52 -11.51
N THR A 55 5.76 -7.56 -11.42
CA THR A 55 6.41 -7.19 -10.15
C THR A 55 5.40 -6.76 -9.08
N ILE A 56 4.39 -5.96 -9.46
CA ILE A 56 3.33 -5.53 -8.54
C ILE A 56 2.52 -6.73 -8.04
N ARG A 57 2.17 -7.67 -8.93
CA ARG A 57 1.43 -8.88 -8.56
C ARG A 57 2.20 -9.71 -7.52
N GLU A 58 3.51 -9.88 -7.71
CA GLU A 58 4.36 -10.59 -6.75
C GLU A 58 4.39 -9.90 -5.38
N LYS A 59 4.53 -8.56 -5.37
CA LYS A 59 4.51 -7.78 -4.12
C LYS A 59 3.19 -7.91 -3.37
N VAL A 60 2.07 -7.83 -4.07
CA VAL A 60 0.73 -7.99 -3.47
C VAL A 60 0.56 -9.38 -2.85
N GLU A 61 1.07 -10.43 -3.49
CA GLU A 61 0.98 -11.78 -2.92
C GLU A 61 1.91 -11.94 -1.70
N ALA A 62 3.11 -11.35 -1.74
CA ALA A 62 4.00 -11.32 -0.59
C ALA A 62 3.38 -10.57 0.60
N GLU A 63 2.74 -9.42 0.35
CA GLU A 63 2.06 -8.61 1.36
C GLU A 63 0.90 -9.37 2.01
N LYS A 64 0.06 -10.05 1.22
CA LYS A 64 -1.00 -10.91 1.76
C LYS A 64 -0.46 -12.02 2.66
N LYS A 65 0.70 -12.59 2.32
CA LYS A 65 1.34 -13.62 3.13
C LYS A 65 1.85 -13.04 4.44
N THR A 66 2.46 -11.85 4.42
CA THR A 66 2.91 -11.16 5.64
C THR A 66 1.74 -10.76 6.52
N ASP A 67 0.63 -10.29 5.96
CA ASP A 67 -0.57 -9.91 6.72
C ASP A 67 -1.17 -11.11 7.47
N LYS A 68 -1.28 -12.26 6.80
CA LYS A 68 -1.73 -13.51 7.45
C LYS A 68 -0.82 -13.91 8.61
N LEU A 69 0.50 -13.75 8.43
CA LEU A 69 1.46 -14.04 9.50
C LEU A 69 1.27 -13.07 10.66
N ILE A 70 1.12 -11.78 10.40
CA ILE A 70 0.89 -10.76 11.44
C ILE A 70 -0.38 -11.07 12.22
N GLN A 71 -1.50 -11.33 11.54
CA GLN A 71 -2.78 -11.68 12.19
C GLN A 71 -2.65 -12.89 13.10
N GLU A 72 -1.92 -13.92 12.66
CA GLU A 72 -1.67 -15.12 13.45
C GLU A 72 -0.76 -14.84 14.66
N GLN A 73 0.29 -14.03 14.50
CA GLN A 73 1.14 -13.63 15.62
C GLN A 73 0.36 -12.80 16.65
N GLU A 74 -0.46 -11.85 16.19
CA GLU A 74 -1.31 -11.06 17.07
C GLU A 74 -2.29 -11.92 17.86
N ARG A 75 -2.91 -12.93 17.21
CA ARG A 75 -3.78 -13.90 17.89
C ARG A 75 -3.00 -14.65 18.97
N ARG A 76 -1.80 -15.15 18.65
CA ARG A 76 -0.94 -15.86 19.62
C ARG A 76 -0.51 -14.98 20.78
N VAL A 77 -0.20 -13.71 20.54
CA VAL A 77 0.14 -12.74 21.61
C VAL A 77 -1.06 -12.51 22.53
N ARG A 78 -2.27 -12.37 21.98
CA ARG A 78 -3.50 -12.26 22.78
C ARG A 78 -3.70 -13.50 23.65
N GLU A 79 -3.61 -14.69 23.07
CA GLU A 79 -3.76 -15.95 23.81
C GLU A 79 -2.73 -16.13 24.92
N LEU A 80 -1.48 -15.75 24.66
CA LEU A 80 -0.43 -15.78 25.68
C LEU A 80 -0.71 -14.76 26.79
N SER A 81 -1.12 -13.54 26.45
CA SER A 81 -1.52 -12.53 27.43
C SER A 81 -2.68 -13.02 28.30
N ASP A 82 -3.70 -13.62 27.70
CA ASP A 82 -4.86 -14.14 28.41
C ASP A 82 -4.48 -15.31 29.31
N THR A 83 -3.61 -16.21 28.83
CA THR A 83 -3.07 -17.31 29.62
C THR A 83 -2.27 -16.80 30.83
N MET A 84 -1.42 -15.79 30.64
CA MET A 84 -0.64 -15.18 31.74
C MET A 84 -1.54 -14.49 32.77
N LYS A 85 -2.69 -13.96 32.34
CA LYS A 85 -3.64 -13.26 33.20
C LYS A 85 -4.75 -14.16 33.75
N TRP A 86 -4.80 -15.45 33.41
CA TRP A 86 -5.96 -16.29 33.71
C TRP A 86 -6.26 -16.41 35.22
N LYS A 87 -5.22 -16.33 36.08
CA LYS A 87 -5.37 -16.32 37.54
C LYS A 87 -5.41 -14.93 38.16
N ASN A 88 -5.26 -13.88 37.36
CA ASN A 88 -5.20 -12.52 37.87
C ASN A 88 -6.61 -12.01 38.13
N ILE A 89 -6.88 -11.55 39.35
CA ILE A 89 -8.15 -10.92 39.73
C ILE A 89 -7.89 -9.42 39.84
N HIS A 90 -8.70 -8.61 39.15
CA HIS A 90 -8.63 -7.15 39.24
C HIS A 90 -9.74 -6.65 40.15
N ILE A 91 -9.36 -6.07 41.29
CA ILE A 91 -10.31 -5.59 42.31
C ILE A 91 -10.31 -4.06 42.28
N ILE A 92 -11.49 -3.49 42.05
CA ILE A 92 -11.71 -2.05 41.92
C ILE A 92 -12.52 -1.52 43.10
N GLY A 93 -12.38 -0.24 43.41
CA GLY A 93 -13.13 0.42 44.48
C GLY A 93 -12.53 0.28 45.88
N ILE A 94 -11.28 -0.20 46.00
CA ILE A 94 -10.54 -0.15 47.26
C ILE A 94 -10.11 1.31 47.52
N PRO A 95 -10.43 1.90 48.68
CA PRO A 95 -9.93 3.23 49.03
C PRO A 95 -8.39 3.23 49.13
N GLU A 96 -7.72 4.20 48.50
CA GLU A 96 -6.26 4.28 48.52
C GLU A 96 -5.67 4.33 49.94
N GLU A 97 -6.37 4.95 50.89
CA GLU A 97 -5.93 5.03 52.29
C GLU A 97 -5.92 3.66 52.98
N GLU A 98 -6.87 2.80 52.63
CA GLU A 98 -6.98 1.44 53.13
C GLU A 98 -5.90 0.54 52.53
N GLU A 99 -5.67 0.66 51.21
CA GLU A 99 -4.58 -0.03 50.52
C GLU A 99 -3.20 0.43 51.03
N ARG A 100 -2.98 1.73 51.24
CA ARG A 100 -1.70 2.27 51.72
C ARG A 100 -1.44 1.95 53.19
N GLY A 101 -2.50 1.86 54.00
CA GLY A 101 -2.40 1.60 55.44
C GLY A 101 -2.16 0.13 55.78
N LYS A 102 -2.93 -0.79 55.17
CA LYS A 102 -2.90 -2.23 55.46
C LYS A 102 -2.12 -3.03 54.41
N GLY A 103 -1.78 -2.42 53.28
CA GLY A 103 -1.24 -3.11 52.11
C GLY A 103 -2.33 -3.84 51.31
N VAL A 104 -1.98 -4.24 50.08
CA VAL A 104 -2.90 -4.98 49.18
C VAL A 104 -3.38 -6.28 49.84
N ALA A 105 -2.47 -7.06 50.43
CA ALA A 105 -2.83 -8.31 51.09
C ALA A 105 -3.78 -8.10 52.28
N GLY A 106 -3.50 -7.09 53.13
CA GLY A 106 -4.35 -6.78 54.29
C GLY A 106 -5.74 -6.26 53.90
N ALA A 107 -5.89 -5.59 52.76
CA ALA A 107 -7.19 -5.21 52.23
C ALA A 107 -7.98 -6.45 51.74
N LEU A 108 -7.31 -7.41 51.07
CA LEU A 108 -7.93 -8.65 50.60
C LEU A 108 -8.42 -9.54 51.75
N GLU A 109 -7.64 -9.62 52.83
CA GLU A 109 -8.01 -10.38 54.04
C GLU A 109 -9.32 -9.90 54.68
N GLN A 110 -9.70 -8.63 54.50
CA GLN A 110 -10.99 -8.10 54.97
C GLN A 110 -12.11 -8.33 53.94
N ILE A 111 -11.82 -8.11 52.66
CA ILE A 111 -12.81 -8.21 51.56
C ILE A 111 -13.32 -9.64 51.37
N ILE A 112 -12.46 -10.66 51.48
CA ILE A 112 -12.83 -12.08 51.26
C ILE A 112 -13.92 -12.54 52.24
N PRO A 113 -13.74 -12.44 53.57
CA PRO A 113 -14.76 -12.89 54.52
C PRO A 113 -16.01 -11.98 54.56
N GLU A 114 -15.88 -10.68 54.29
CA GLU A 114 -17.03 -9.77 54.25
C GLU A 114 -18.00 -10.08 53.10
N ASN A 115 -17.48 -10.47 51.92
CA ASN A 115 -18.30 -10.69 50.72
C ASN A 115 -18.53 -12.16 50.36
N PHE A 116 -17.60 -13.06 50.70
CA PHE A 116 -17.68 -14.49 50.36
C PHE A 116 -17.89 -15.35 51.62
N LEU A 117 -19.05 -15.17 52.25
CA LEU A 117 -19.50 -16.04 53.35
C LEU A 117 -19.98 -17.40 52.81
N ASN A 118 -19.08 -18.39 52.70
CA ASN A 118 -19.35 -19.82 53.07
C ASN A 118 -18.25 -20.87 52.75
N HIS A 119 -16.96 -20.56 52.63
CA HIS A 119 -15.92 -21.63 52.60
C HIS A 119 -14.75 -21.45 53.58
N GLY A 120 -14.79 -20.47 54.47
CA GLY A 120 -13.76 -20.25 55.50
C GLY A 120 -13.79 -21.24 56.67
N LYS A 121 -14.18 -22.51 56.47
CA LYS A 121 -14.09 -23.54 57.52
C LYS A 121 -13.21 -24.74 57.19
N GLU A 122 -12.76 -24.90 55.95
CA GLU A 122 -11.79 -25.94 55.60
C GLU A 122 -10.80 -25.40 54.58
N THR A 123 -9.66 -24.91 55.07
CA THR A 123 -8.29 -25.31 54.68
C THR A 123 -7.32 -24.20 55.09
N ASP A 124 -6.27 -24.59 55.81
CA ASP A 124 -5.09 -23.79 56.06
C ASP A 124 -4.49 -23.36 54.71
N VAL A 125 -4.71 -22.12 54.31
CA VAL A 125 -3.94 -21.48 53.25
C VAL A 125 -2.89 -20.64 53.96
N GLU A 126 -1.69 -21.20 54.09
CA GLU A 126 -0.50 -20.42 54.41
C GLU A 126 -0.15 -19.55 53.19
N ILE A 127 -0.05 -18.24 53.42
CA ILE A 127 0.46 -17.25 52.46
C ILE A 127 1.98 -17.33 52.43
#